data_AF-A0A0F9KWC0-F1
#
_entry.id   AF-A0A0F9KWC0-F1
#
_cell.length_a   1.000
_cell.length_b   1.000
_cell.length_c   1.000
_cell.angle_alpha   90.00
_cell.angle_beta   90.00
_cell.angle_gamma   90.00
#
_symmetry.space_group_name_H-M   'P 1'
#
loop_
_entity.id
_entity.type
_entity.pdbx_description
1 polymer ?
#
loop_
_entity_poly.entity_id
_entity_poly.type
_entity_poly.pdbx_seq_one_letter_code
_entity_poly.pdbx_strand_id
1 'polypeptide(L)'
;MNKTPANMLANQRRYYRRNRKKILTYEKKRRQELKMAAIKAYGGICWCCEESELNFLCIDHSFNDGQEDRKTMGRGTGFYLSLKKLEYPKGRGYRVLCHNCNMAYGLYGTCPHQETP
;
A
#
# COMPACT_ATOMS: atom_id res chain seq x y z
N MET A 1 -12.58 39.15 1.93
CA MET A 1 -11.65 38.51 2.90
C MET A 1 -10.37 38.11 2.16
N ASN A 2 -9.22 38.71 2.49
CA ASN A 2 -7.95 38.48 1.79
C ASN A 2 -7.45 37.04 1.98
N LYS A 3 -7.47 36.27 0.88
CA LYS A 3 -6.95 34.89 0.81
C LYS A 3 -5.42 34.92 0.74
N THR A 4 -4.76 35.22 1.85
CA THR A 4 -3.30 35.04 1.95
C THR A 4 -2.97 33.55 2.14
N PRO A 5 -1.80 33.07 1.70
CA PRO A 5 -1.38 31.67 1.92
C PRO A 5 -1.41 31.24 3.39
N ALA A 6 -0.99 32.13 4.30
CA ALA A 6 -1.03 31.89 5.74
C ALA A 6 -2.48 31.69 6.25
N ASN A 7 -3.42 32.50 5.79
CA ASN A 7 -4.84 32.38 6.15
C ASN A 7 -5.45 31.09 5.59
N MET A 8 -5.04 30.65 4.40
CA MET A 8 -5.49 29.38 3.81
C MET A 8 -5.01 28.16 4.61
N LEU A 9 -3.73 28.13 5.01
CA LEU A 9 -3.17 27.06 5.85
C LEU A 9 -3.83 27.03 7.24
N ALA A 10 -4.05 28.20 7.86
CA ALA A 10 -4.74 28.30 9.14
C ALA A 10 -6.19 27.78 9.07
N ASN A 11 -6.90 28.07 7.98
CA ASN A 11 -8.26 27.58 7.74
C ASN A 11 -8.28 26.06 7.51
N GLN A 12 -7.35 25.50 6.73
CA GLN A 12 -7.22 24.04 6.55
C GLN A 12 -6.97 23.33 7.87
N ARG A 13 -6.05 23.82 8.71
CA ARG A 13 -5.78 23.26 10.05
C ARG A 13 -7.02 23.28 10.94
N ARG A 14 -7.76 24.41 10.94
CA ARG A 14 -9.00 24.54 11.71
C ARG A 14 -10.08 23.57 11.23
N TYR A 15 -10.23 23.42 9.92
CA TYR A 15 -11.14 22.46 9.32
C TYR A 15 -10.77 21.02 9.69
N TYR A 16 -9.49 20.64 9.54
CA TYR A 16 -9.00 19.32 9.91
C TYR A 16 -9.26 19.02 11.38
N ARG A 17 -8.94 19.94 12.29
CA ARG A 17 -9.17 19.75 13.73
C ARG A 17 -10.64 19.52 14.06
N ARG A 18 -11.54 20.31 13.47
CA ARG A 18 -13.00 20.17 13.67
C ARG A 18 -13.57 18.88 13.08
N ASN A 19 -12.97 18.38 11.99
CA ASN A 19 -13.47 17.21 11.26
C ASN A 19 -12.59 15.97 11.43
N ARG A 20 -11.64 15.98 12.37
CA ARG A 20 -10.57 14.97 12.48
C ARG A 20 -11.11 13.54 12.50
N LYS A 21 -12.08 13.26 13.38
CA LYS A 21 -12.69 11.92 13.50
C LYS A 21 -13.29 11.47 12.17
N LYS A 22 -14.05 12.36 11.51
CA LYS A 22 -14.65 12.10 10.20
C LYS A 22 -13.57 11.78 9.16
N ILE A 23 -12.58 12.66 9.01
CA ILE A 23 -11.48 12.53 8.05
C ILE A 23 -10.74 11.20 8.26
N LEU A 24 -10.33 10.89 9.49
CA LEU A 24 -9.61 9.65 9.80
C LEU A 24 -10.42 8.39 9.50
N THR A 25 -11.73 8.40 9.77
CA THR A 25 -12.62 7.28 9.43
C THR A 25 -12.68 7.06 7.91
N TYR A 26 -12.87 8.12 7.13
CA TYR A 26 -12.87 8.02 5.66
C TYR A 26 -11.53 7.58 5.11
N GLU A 27 -10.42 8.11 5.64
CA GLU A 27 -9.07 7.71 5.22
C GLU A 27 -8.79 6.23 5.55
N LYS A 28 -9.21 5.75 6.74
CA LYS A 28 -9.08 4.35 7.12
C LYS A 28 -9.84 3.45 6.14
N LYS A 29 -11.10 3.77 5.86
CA LYS A 29 -11.94 3.02 4.91
C LYS A 29 -11.32 3.00 3.51
N ARG A 30 -10.95 4.17 2.99
CA ARG A 30 -10.31 4.31 1.66
C ARG A 30 -9.03 3.48 1.56
N ARG A 31 -8.18 3.50 2.60
CA ARG A 31 -6.94 2.72 2.63
C ARG A 31 -7.23 1.22 2.59
N GLN A 32 -8.22 0.75 3.35
CA GLN A 32 -8.61 -0.67 3.34
C GLN A 32 -9.16 -1.09 1.97
N GLU A 33 -10.03 -0.30 1.37
CA GLU A 33 -10.60 -0.59 0.05
C GLU A 33 -9.53 -0.66 -1.04
N LEU A 34 -8.60 0.31 -1.07
CA LEU A 34 -7.50 0.32 -2.04
C LEU A 34 -6.55 -0.86 -1.83
N LYS A 35 -6.18 -1.17 -0.58
CA LYS A 35 -5.35 -2.33 -0.25
C LYS A 35 -6.02 -3.62 -0.71
N MET A 36 -7.29 -3.83 -0.34
CA MET A 36 -8.06 -5.02 -0.70
C MET A 36 -8.14 -5.20 -2.22
N ALA A 37 -8.45 -4.13 -2.96
CA ALA A 37 -8.53 -4.19 -4.42
C ALA A 37 -7.19 -4.57 -5.06
N ALA A 38 -6.08 -3.98 -4.60
CA ALA A 38 -4.75 -4.33 -5.08
C ALA A 38 -4.39 -5.79 -4.76
N ILE A 39 -4.56 -6.21 -3.51
CA ILE A 39 -4.26 -7.59 -3.07
C ILE A 39 -5.07 -8.61 -3.89
N LYS A 40 -6.37 -8.39 -4.04
CA LYS A 40 -7.24 -9.25 -4.86
C LYS A 40 -6.79 -9.31 -6.32
N ALA A 41 -6.39 -8.17 -6.89
CA ALA A 41 -5.92 -8.12 -8.26
C ALA A 41 -4.67 -8.98 -8.47
N TYR A 42 -3.80 -9.12 -7.47
CA TYR A 42 -2.56 -9.90 -7.56
C TYR A 42 -2.64 -11.30 -6.91
N GLY A 43 -3.85 -11.86 -6.78
CA GLY A 43 -4.08 -13.26 -6.37
C GLY A 43 -4.73 -13.42 -5.00
N GLY A 44 -4.69 -12.41 -4.14
CA GLY A 44 -5.44 -12.40 -2.88
C GLY A 44 -4.81 -13.16 -1.71
N ILE A 45 -3.79 -13.98 -1.96
CA ILE A 45 -3.11 -14.82 -0.96
C ILE A 45 -1.60 -14.64 -1.03
N CYS A 46 -0.90 -14.89 0.07
CA CYS A 46 0.54 -14.95 0.09
C CYS A 46 1.03 -16.02 -0.88
N TRP A 47 1.83 -15.64 -1.86
CA TRP A 47 2.42 -16.55 -2.83
C TRP A 47 3.31 -17.64 -2.18
N CYS A 48 3.87 -17.36 -1.00
CA CYS A 48 4.83 -18.24 -0.34
C CYS A 48 4.21 -19.24 0.65
N CYS A 49 3.21 -18.81 1.43
CA CYS A 49 2.70 -19.59 2.58
C CYS A 49 1.17 -19.58 2.68
N GLU A 50 0.48 -19.18 1.60
CA GLU A 50 -0.98 -19.20 1.46
C GLU A 50 -1.80 -18.37 2.47
N GLU A 51 -1.15 -17.61 3.36
CA GLU A 51 -1.81 -16.63 4.24
C GLU A 51 -2.78 -15.75 3.43
N SER A 52 -3.99 -15.56 3.94
CA SER A 52 -5.10 -14.90 3.24
C SER A 52 -5.73 -13.75 4.02
N GLU A 53 -5.38 -13.59 5.30
CA GLU A 53 -5.82 -12.46 6.12
C GLU A 53 -5.23 -11.16 5.58
N LEU A 54 -6.09 -10.31 5.02
CA LEU A 54 -5.73 -9.07 4.36
C LEU A 54 -4.82 -8.17 5.21
N ASN A 55 -4.99 -8.18 6.54
CA ASN A 55 -4.15 -7.38 7.44
C ASN A 55 -2.69 -7.82 7.45
N PHE A 56 -2.38 -9.10 7.18
CA PHE A 56 -1.00 -9.60 7.08
C PHE A 56 -0.42 -9.46 5.68
N LEU A 57 -1.23 -9.16 4.67
CA LEU A 57 -0.77 -9.13 3.28
C LEU A 57 -0.20 -7.78 2.86
N CYS A 58 0.73 -7.83 1.90
CA CYS A 58 1.32 -6.67 1.21
C CYS A 58 1.68 -7.03 -0.23
N ILE A 59 2.03 -6.02 -1.02
CA ILE A 59 2.56 -6.19 -2.37
C ILE A 59 4.08 -6.08 -2.29
N ASP A 60 4.76 -7.09 -2.81
CA ASP A 60 6.20 -7.18 -2.93
C ASP A 60 6.64 -6.97 -4.39
N HIS A 61 7.88 -6.49 -4.54
CA HIS A 61 8.55 -6.23 -5.82
C HIS A 61 9.52 -7.37 -6.12
N SER A 62 9.08 -8.39 -6.88
CA SER A 62 9.91 -9.57 -7.17
C SER A 62 11.15 -9.25 -8.00
N PHE A 63 11.17 -8.11 -8.71
CA PHE A 63 12.34 -7.63 -9.47
C PHE A 63 13.21 -6.62 -8.69
N ASN A 64 12.94 -6.42 -7.39
CA ASN A 64 13.65 -5.49 -6.52
C ASN A 64 13.67 -4.03 -7.03
N ASP A 65 12.67 -3.65 -7.82
CA ASP A 65 12.47 -2.35 -8.45
C ASP A 65 11.63 -1.38 -7.60
N GLY A 66 11.32 -1.76 -6.36
CA GLY A 66 10.50 -0.96 -5.45
C GLY A 66 11.06 0.42 -5.12
N GLN A 67 12.36 0.68 -5.36
CA GLN A 67 12.90 2.03 -5.24
C GLN A 67 12.30 3.00 -6.28
N GLU A 68 12.12 2.54 -7.51
CA GLU A 68 11.63 3.36 -8.61
C GLU A 68 10.14 3.68 -8.44
N ASP A 69 9.34 2.67 -8.10
CA ASP A 69 7.93 2.85 -7.77
C ASP A 69 7.73 3.80 -6.59
N ARG A 70 8.62 3.78 -5.57
CA ARG A 70 8.54 4.74 -4.46
C ARG A 70 8.77 6.18 -4.90
N LYS A 71 9.52 6.42 -5.98
CA LYS A 71 9.74 7.76 -6.56
C LYS A 71 8.58 8.19 -7.45
N THR A 72 8.06 7.29 -8.26
CA THR A 72 7.09 7.62 -9.34
C THR A 72 5.63 7.34 -8.97
N MET A 73 5.37 6.29 -8.20
CA MET A 73 4.02 5.80 -7.86
C MET A 73 3.61 6.11 -6.42
N GLY A 74 4.53 6.59 -5.59
CA GLY A 74 4.30 6.93 -4.19
C GLY A 74 4.43 5.75 -3.23
N ARG A 75 3.89 5.90 -2.02
CA ARG A 75 4.04 4.92 -0.93
C ARG A 75 2.69 4.58 -0.28
N GLY A 76 2.57 3.38 0.27
CA GLY A 76 1.37 2.93 0.99
C GLY A 76 0.10 3.14 0.18
N THR A 77 -0.84 3.94 0.70
CA THR A 77 -2.10 4.27 0.01
C THR A 77 -1.88 4.90 -1.36
N GLY A 78 -0.85 5.73 -1.53
CA GLY A 78 -0.52 6.34 -2.81
C GLY A 78 -0.11 5.31 -3.87
N PHE A 79 0.69 4.32 -3.46
CA PHE A 79 1.08 3.21 -4.32
C PHE A 79 -0.13 2.39 -4.76
N TYR A 80 -1.03 2.01 -3.84
CA TYR A 80 -2.26 1.30 -4.21
C TYR A 80 -3.16 2.12 -5.14
N LEU A 81 -3.24 3.43 -4.95
CA LEU A 81 -3.96 4.31 -5.86
C LEU A 81 -3.33 4.32 -7.26
N SER A 82 -2.00 4.37 -7.35
CA SER A 82 -1.27 4.32 -8.62
C SER A 82 -1.48 2.98 -9.33
N LEU A 83 -1.43 1.85 -8.60
CA LEU A 83 -1.76 0.53 -9.15
C LEU A 83 -3.18 0.48 -9.71
N LYS A 84 -4.16 1.06 -8.99
CA LYS A 84 -5.54 1.16 -9.47
C LYS A 84 -5.65 2.00 -10.75
N LYS A 85 -4.94 3.12 -10.84
CA LYS A 85 -4.93 3.99 -12.04
C LYS A 85 -4.32 3.31 -13.26
N LEU A 86 -3.36 2.41 -13.04
CA LEU A 86 -2.71 1.62 -14.09
C LEU A 86 -3.42 0.27 -14.34
N GLU A 87 -4.61 0.07 -13.78
CA GLU A 87 -5.40 -1.16 -13.94
C GLU A 87 -4.67 -2.46 -13.54
N TYR A 88 -3.80 -2.36 -12.53
CA TYR A 88 -3.10 -3.49 -11.90
C TYR A 88 -2.24 -4.34 -12.86
N PRO A 89 -1.16 -3.76 -13.45
CA PRO A 89 -0.36 -4.40 -14.49
C PRO A 89 0.36 -5.67 -13.99
N LYS A 90 -0.01 -6.84 -14.54
CA LYS A 90 0.49 -8.16 -14.09
C LYS A 90 1.94 -8.44 -14.46
N GLY A 91 2.46 -7.82 -15.52
CA GLY A 91 3.83 -8.06 -16.01
C GLY A 91 4.94 -7.32 -15.26
N ARG A 92 4.63 -6.52 -14.23
CA ARG A 92 5.63 -5.68 -13.53
C ARG A 92 6.37 -6.37 -12.38
N GLY A 93 6.16 -7.67 -12.16
CA GLY A 93 6.82 -8.38 -11.06
C GLY A 93 6.27 -8.01 -9.68
N TYR A 94 4.97 -7.76 -9.58
CA TYR A 94 4.31 -7.65 -8.29
C TYR A 94 3.77 -9.00 -7.84
N ARG A 95 3.99 -9.35 -6.58
CA ARG A 95 3.37 -10.52 -5.94
C ARG A 95 2.77 -10.16 -4.59
N VAL A 96 1.77 -10.92 -4.16
CA VAL A 96 1.23 -10.81 -2.80
C VAL A 96 2.08 -11.64 -1.86
N LEU A 97 2.53 -11.05 -0.76
CA LEU A 97 3.21 -11.73 0.33
C LEU A 97 2.61 -11.34 1.68
N CYS A 98 2.66 -12.25 2.66
CA CYS A 98 2.45 -11.86 4.05
C CYS A 98 3.67 -11.06 4.56
N HIS A 99 3.49 -10.30 5.65
CA HIS A 99 4.54 -9.44 6.20
C HIS A 99 5.82 -10.20 6.57
N ASN A 100 5.69 -11.44 7.07
CA ASN A 100 6.84 -12.26 7.42
C ASN A 100 7.59 -12.74 6.18
N CYS A 101 6.88 -13.22 5.16
CA CYS A 101 7.50 -13.65 3.90
C CYS A 101 8.15 -12.47 3.18
N ASN A 102 7.48 -11.31 3.11
CA ASN A 102 8.03 -10.10 2.54
C ASN A 102 9.32 -9.65 3.26
N MET A 103 9.33 -9.74 4.59
CA MET A 103 10.53 -9.45 5.38
C MET A 103 11.66 -10.43 5.09
N ALA A 104 11.36 -11.72 5.00
CA ALA A 104 12.36 -12.75 4.70
C ALA A 104 13.02 -12.53 3.33
N TYR A 105 12.23 -12.27 2.28
CA TYR A 105 12.79 -11.91 0.98
C TYR A 105 13.65 -10.65 1.02
N GLY A 106 13.22 -9.62 1.77
CA GLY A 106 13.96 -8.37 1.88
C GLY A 106 15.28 -8.50 2.67
N LEU A 107 15.34 -9.36 3.69
CA LEU A 107 16.50 -9.51 4.56
C LEU A 107 17.46 -10.62 4.09
N TYR A 108 16.92 -11.75 3.65
CA TYR A 108 17.67 -12.97 3.37
C TYR A 108 17.70 -13.32 1.87
N GLY A 109 16.96 -12.60 1.03
CA GLY A 109 16.82 -12.91 -0.40
C GLY A 109 15.86 -14.08 -0.69
N THR A 110 15.46 -14.83 0.33
CA THR A 110 14.56 -15.99 0.24
C THR A 110 13.72 -16.12 1.50
N CYS A 111 12.65 -16.91 1.43
CA CYS A 111 11.81 -17.23 2.59
C CYS A 111 12.10 -18.65 3.09
N PRO A 112 12.26 -18.89 4.41
CA PRO A 112 12.48 -20.24 4.95
C PRO A 112 11.43 -21.28 4.55
N HIS A 113 10.18 -20.88 4.28
CA HIS A 113 9.14 -21.76 3.74
C HIS A 113 9.46 -22.30 2.33
N GLN A 114 10.50 -21.80 1.65
CA GLN A 114 10.97 -22.30 0.36
C GLN A 114 12.19 -23.23 0.49
N GLU A 115 12.79 -23.30 1.67
CA GLU A 115 13.99 -24.10 1.92
C GLU A 115 13.68 -25.43 2.61
N THR A 116 12.56 -25.49 3.34
CA THR A 116 12.07 -26.71 3.99
C THR A 116 10.66 -27.06 3.46
N PRO A 117 10.44 -28.31 3.01
CA PRO A 117 9.12 -28.81 2.60
C PRO A 117 8.10 -28.84 3.74
#